data_AF-A0A6G6Z2L3-F1
#
_entry.id   AF-A0A6G6Z2L3-F1
#
_cell.length_a   1.000
_cell.length_b   1.000
_cell.length_c   1.000
_cell.angle_alpha   90.00
_cell.angle_beta   90.00
_cell.angle_gamma   90.00
#
_symmetry.space_group_name_H-M   'P 1'
#
loop_
_entity.id
_entity.type
_entity.pdbx_description
1 polymer ?
#
loop_
_entity_poly.entity_id
_entity_poly.type
_entity_poly.pdbx_seq_one_letter_code
_entity_poly.pdbx_strand_id
1 'polypeptide(L)'
;MKRPAQVFAFPPARHRKIVAYVVGQMSKRRTVDAAEEFLTDHLWMETTRLEDLGISDGEIERFCRDFAIAAWTVFFEKRKAKGVA
;
A
#
# COMPACT_ATOMS: atom_id res chain seq x y z
N MET A 1 16.64 -15.20 26.33
CA MET A 1 15.40 -14.48 25.96
C MET A 1 15.45 -14.17 24.46
N LYS A 2 14.66 -14.89 23.64
CA LYS A 2 14.53 -14.61 22.20
C LYS A 2 13.71 -13.33 22.05
N ARG A 3 14.28 -12.27 21.47
CA ARG A 3 13.53 -11.06 21.11
C ARG A 3 12.46 -11.48 20.09
N PRO A 4 11.16 -11.23 20.31
CA PRO A 4 10.15 -11.53 19.31
C PRO A 4 10.45 -10.70 18.06
N ALA A 5 10.09 -11.22 16.89
CA ALA A 5 10.32 -10.63 15.57
C ALA A 5 9.53 -9.32 15.32
N GLN A 6 9.53 -8.38 16.27
CA GLN A 6 8.78 -7.12 16.24
C GLN A 6 9.52 -5.98 15.51
N VAL A 7 10.64 -6.21 14.84
CA VAL A 7 11.52 -5.10 14.44
C VAL A 7 11.22 -4.49 13.07
N PHE A 8 10.34 -5.09 12.24
CA PHE A 8 10.08 -4.53 10.90
C PHE A 8 8.62 -4.55 10.43
N ALA A 9 7.65 -4.58 11.35
CA ALA A 9 6.33 -4.04 11.01
C ALA A 9 6.54 -2.57 10.63
N PHE A 10 6.33 -2.23 9.36
CA PHE A 10 6.69 -0.96 8.74
C PHE A 10 6.69 0.21 9.73
N PRO A 11 7.86 0.79 10.09
CA PRO A 11 7.89 2.01 10.88
C PRO A 11 6.91 3.01 10.26
N PRO A 12 6.02 3.68 11.02
CA PRO A 12 4.98 4.53 10.45
C PRO A 12 5.50 5.57 9.44
N ALA A 13 6.73 6.03 9.62
CA ALA A 13 7.44 6.90 8.67
C ALA A 13 7.77 6.22 7.32
N ARG A 14 8.12 4.91 7.31
CA ARG A 14 8.27 4.12 6.07
C ARG A 14 6.92 3.91 5.40
N HIS A 15 5.87 3.61 6.16
CA HIS A 15 4.51 3.44 5.61
C HIS A 15 4.04 4.69 4.86
N ARG A 16 4.19 5.89 5.44
CA ARG A 16 3.85 7.17 4.76
C ARG A 16 4.63 7.39 3.45
N LYS A 17 5.93 7.07 3.42
CA LYS A 17 6.76 7.21 2.21
C LYS A 17 6.32 6.25 1.10
N ILE A 18 5.98 5.00 1.47
CA ILE A 18 5.53 3.99 0.51
C ILE A 18 4.15 4.37 -0.04
N VAL A 19 3.20 4.77 0.81
CA VAL A 19 1.89 5.28 0.36
C VAL A 19 2.08 6.47 -0.59
N ALA A 20 2.93 7.44 -0.25
CA ALA A 20 3.19 8.59 -1.13
C ALA A 20 3.79 8.18 -2.49
N TYR A 21 4.70 7.20 -2.50
CA TYR A 21 5.28 6.64 -3.72
C TYR A 21 4.22 5.94 -4.57
N VAL A 22 3.44 5.02 -3.99
CA VAL A 22 2.40 4.25 -4.69
C VAL A 22 1.35 5.18 -5.26
N VAL A 23 0.86 6.14 -4.47
CA VAL A 23 -0.08 7.17 -4.94
C VAL A 23 0.52 8.00 -6.08
N GLY A 24 1.82 8.30 -6.01
CA GLY A 24 2.54 8.97 -7.08
C GLY A 24 2.55 8.18 -8.39
N GLN A 25 2.68 6.85 -8.33
CA GLN A 25 2.60 5.98 -9.50
C GLN A 25 1.16 5.82 -10.00
N MET A 26 0.18 5.61 -9.11
CA MET A 26 -1.25 5.60 -9.44
C MET A 26 -1.65 6.89 -10.17
N SER A 27 -1.18 8.04 -9.70
CA SER A 27 -1.50 9.36 -10.29
C SER A 27 -0.93 9.58 -11.70
N LYS A 28 0.04 8.77 -12.13
CA LYS A 28 0.57 8.80 -13.51
C LYS A 28 -0.30 7.98 -14.47
N ARG A 29 -1.20 7.15 -13.95
CA ARG A 29 -2.11 6.32 -14.75
C ARG A 29 -3.26 7.17 -15.28
N ARG A 30 -3.66 6.89 -16.53
CA ARG A 30 -4.67 7.69 -17.24
C ARG A 30 -6.08 7.45 -16.72
N THR A 31 -6.40 6.21 -16.35
CA THR A 31 -7.71 5.77 -15.85
C THR A 31 -7.62 5.31 -14.40
N VAL A 32 -8.76 5.22 -13.73
CA VAL A 32 -8.88 4.63 -12.39
C VAL A 32 -8.53 3.14 -12.45
N ASP A 33 -9.03 2.42 -13.46
CA ASP A 33 -8.74 0.99 -13.65
C ASP A 33 -7.24 0.71 -13.77
N ALA A 34 -6.49 1.54 -14.51
CA ALA A 34 -5.04 1.38 -14.60
C ALA A 34 -4.29 1.73 -13.30
N ALA A 35 -4.90 2.56 -12.44
CA ALA A 35 -4.38 2.82 -11.10
C ALA A 35 -4.69 1.65 -10.14
N GLU A 36 -5.86 1.02 -10.29
CA GLU A 36 -6.27 -0.16 -9.56
C GLU A 36 -5.43 -1.39 -9.92
N GLU A 37 -5.17 -1.62 -11.21
CA GLU A 37 -4.27 -2.67 -11.69
C GLU A 37 -2.89 -2.52 -11.06
N PHE A 38 -2.33 -1.30 -11.11
CA PHE A 38 -1.04 -1.02 -10.48
C PHE A 38 -1.04 -1.26 -8.95
N LEU A 39 -2.10 -0.86 -8.26
CA LEU A 39 -2.21 -1.07 -6.82
C LEU A 39 -2.33 -2.56 -6.49
N THR A 40 -3.10 -3.32 -7.28
CA THR A 40 -3.28 -4.76 -7.14
C THR A 40 -1.95 -5.50 -7.32
N ASP A 41 -1.18 -5.17 -8.37
CA ASP A 41 0.16 -5.74 -8.60
C ASP A 41 1.11 -5.45 -7.44
N HIS A 42 1.06 -4.23 -6.90
CA HIS A 42 1.88 -3.85 -5.76
C HIS A 42 1.50 -4.64 -4.50
N LEU A 43 0.21 -4.78 -4.22
CA LEU A 43 -0.28 -5.54 -3.08
C LEU A 43 0.06 -7.03 -3.20
N TRP A 44 -0.02 -7.61 -4.40
CA TRP A 44 0.41 -8.99 -4.65
C TRP A 44 1.87 -9.20 -4.30
N MET A 45 2.76 -8.33 -4.78
CA MET A 45 4.19 -8.37 -4.45
C MET A 45 4.44 -8.23 -2.95
N GLU A 46 3.72 -7.34 -2.27
CA GLU A 46 3.86 -7.15 -0.81
C GLU A 46 3.32 -8.35 -0.02
N THR A 47 2.22 -8.97 -0.46
CA THR A 47 1.71 -10.21 0.11
C THR A 47 2.77 -11.30 0.07
N THR A 48 3.35 -11.62 -1.09
CA THR A 48 4.41 -12.63 -1.22
C THR A 48 5.62 -12.30 -0.32
N ARG A 49 6.03 -11.02 -0.27
CA ARG A 49 7.14 -10.59 0.58
C ARG A 49 6.84 -10.78 2.08
N LEU A 50 5.60 -10.60 2.52
CA LEU A 50 5.20 -10.79 3.91
C LEU A 50 5.02 -12.27 4.27
N GLU A 51 4.53 -13.09 3.32
CA GLU A 51 4.50 -14.55 3.43
C GLU A 51 5.92 -15.10 3.63
N ASP A 52 6.90 -14.65 2.83
CA ASP A 52 8.32 -15.03 2.95
C ASP A 52 8.93 -14.67 4.32
N LEU A 53 8.37 -13.66 5.00
CA LEU A 53 8.77 -13.24 6.34
C LEU A 53 8.04 -14.01 7.46
N GLY A 54 7.17 -14.96 7.09
CA GLY A 54 6.40 -15.79 8.02
C GLY A 54 5.29 -15.03 8.74
N ILE A 55 4.80 -13.93 8.17
CA ILE A 55 3.63 -13.21 8.69
C ILE A 55 2.38 -14.02 8.36
N SER A 56 1.42 -14.07 9.30
CA SER A 56 0.19 -14.84 9.09
C SER A 56 -0.74 -14.18 8.07
N ASP A 57 -1.47 -14.99 7.30
CA ASP A 57 -2.41 -14.52 6.25
C ASP A 57 -3.38 -13.44 6.76
N GLY A 58 -3.93 -13.62 7.96
CA GLY A 58 -4.85 -12.64 8.55
C GLY A 58 -4.19 -11.30 8.90
N GLU A 59 -2.89 -11.29 9.21
CA GLU A 59 -2.14 -10.05 9.39
C GLU A 59 -1.79 -9.41 8.05
N ILE A 60 -1.42 -10.21 7.05
CA ILE A 60 -1.14 -9.75 5.69
C ILE A 60 -2.38 -9.09 5.09
N GLU A 61 -3.54 -9.74 5.18
CA GLU A 61 -4.81 -9.20 4.69
C GLU A 61 -5.12 -7.86 5.35
N ARG A 62 -4.95 -7.76 6.68
CA ARG A 62 -5.14 -6.52 7.42
C ARG A 62 -4.19 -5.42 6.93
N PHE A 63 -2.90 -5.73 6.77
CA PHE A 63 -1.91 -4.77 6.29
C PHE A 63 -2.20 -4.29 4.87
N CYS A 64 -2.50 -5.21 3.95
CA CYS A 64 -2.83 -4.89 2.56
C CYS A 64 -4.11 -4.04 2.47
N ARG A 65 -5.13 -4.36 3.29
CA ARG A 65 -6.37 -3.58 3.37
C ARG A 65 -6.13 -2.16 3.87
N ASP A 66 -5.43 -1.99 4.99
CA ASP A 66 -5.12 -0.68 5.56
C ASP A 66 -4.30 0.18 4.58
N PHE A 67 -3.33 -0.45 3.91
CA PHE A 67 -2.52 0.20 2.89
C PHE A 67 -3.35 0.64 1.68
N ALA A 68 -4.22 -0.24 1.16
CA ALA A 68 -5.08 0.06 0.02
C ALA A 68 -6.03 1.23 0.32
N ILE A 69 -6.63 1.25 1.51
CA ILE A 69 -7.48 2.36 1.98
C ILE A 69 -6.69 3.66 1.97
N ALA A 70 -5.51 3.68 2.60
CA ALA A 70 -4.68 4.87 2.66
C ALA A 70 -4.25 5.38 1.27
N ALA A 71 -3.88 4.47 0.36
CA ALA A 71 -3.52 4.82 -1.00
C ALA A 71 -4.71 5.42 -1.78
N TRP A 72 -5.89 4.80 -1.71
CA TRP A 72 -7.09 5.29 -2.40
C TRP A 72 -7.57 6.64 -1.87
N THR A 73 -7.60 6.83 -0.56
CA THR A 73 -7.98 8.11 0.06
C THR A 73 -7.11 9.25 -0.49
N VAL A 74 -5.78 9.11 -0.44
CA VAL A 74 -4.87 10.15 -0.90
C VAL A 74 -4.92 10.33 -2.43
N PHE A 75 -5.12 9.25 -3.19
CA PHE A 75 -5.26 9.33 -4.65
C PHE A 75 -6.48 10.16 -5.06
N PHE A 76 -7.66 9.88 -4.49
CA PHE A 76 -8.88 10.62 -4.82
C PHE A 76 -8.86 12.06 -4.31
N GLU A 77 -8.30 12.30 -3.12
CA GLU A 77 -8.06 13.67 -2.64
C GLU A 77 -7.22 14.49 -3.62
N LYS A 78 -6.13 13.91 -4.14
CA LYS A 78 -5.28 14.56 -5.14
C LYS A 78 -5.96 14.77 -6.48
N ARG A 79 -6.81 13.84 -6.95
CA ARG A 79 -7.56 14.02 -8.20
C ARG A 79 -8.62 15.10 -8.08
N LYS A 80 -9.34 15.14 -6.96
CA LYS A 80 -10.31 16.20 -6.63
C LYS A 80 -9.63 17.57 -6.62
N ALA A 81 -8.46 17.69 -5.99
CA ALA A 81 -7.69 18.94 -5.97
C ALA A 81 -7.23 19.40 -7.36
N LYS A 82 -7.09 18.48 -8.33
CA LYS A 82 -6.71 18.77 -9.72
C LYS A 82 -7.91 19.03 -10.65
N GLY A 83 -9.15 18.97 -10.14
CA GLY A 83 -10.35 19.14 -10.96
C GLY A 83 -10.61 17.98 -11.94
N VAL A 84 -9.99 16.82 -11.71
CA VAL A 84 -10.23 15.61 -12.51
C VAL A 84 -11.37 14.84 -11.85
N ALA A 85 -12.60 15.23 -12.19
CA ALA A 85 -13.83 14.53 -11.81
C ALA A 85 -14.00 13.24 -12.61
#